data_AF-A0AAV0CFW3-F1
#
_entry.id   AF-A0AAV0CFW3-F1
#
_cell.length_a   1.000
_cell.length_b   1.000
_cell.length_c   1.000
_cell.angle_alpha   90.00
_cell.angle_beta   90.00
_cell.angle_gamma   90.00
#
_symmetry.space_group_name_H-M   'P 1'
#
loop_
_entity.id
_entity.type
_entity.pdbx_description
1 polymer ?
#
loop_
_entity_poly.entity_id
_entity_poly.type
_entity_poly.pdbx_seq_one_letter_code
_entity_poly.pdbx_strand_id
1 'polypeptide(L)'
;MKLPEWQKLLTDNFSIEMLREVFRSDGEGLFKFPTPKVIQENKTAWRSDEEFGRQMLAGTNPVTISRLQDFPPKSKLDPKVYGDQTSKINNEHIQKSLGGYSVEEAIKNERLFIVDYHDTFMPYLRRINATNNKAYASRTLLFLKTDGTLKPVAIELSLPHPLGDKFGADSKVYTPSEHGVDYGLWQLAKAYATMNDAGFHQVVSHWLKTHAVIEPFVIATNRQLSVLHPIYKLLRPHFHDTMAINALSREILLNAGGLFEKTLFPDKYSLEISSMVYRDWDFTKNALPTDLVERGVAIEDSCSPHGVRLLIEDYPYAVDGLEVWSSIKTWVDEYCKLYYKSDDMVQKDVELQAWWKEIREKGHGDLKDMPWWPKMKTIQELIDSCTIIIWIASALHAAINFGQYSYGGYIPNHPPITQRFMPTPGTDDYKELETNPDKVFLKTITPPFRALLGMSLVEILSRHTSDEVYLGQRESSEWTSDKEARDAFARFGRKLGDIEDRIVKMNIAGKLKNRIGPVMMPYTLLFPSSEPGLTGKGIPNSVTI
;
A
#
# COMPACT_ATOMS: atom_id res chain seq x y z
N MET A 1 24.35 14.20 36.13
CA MET A 1 24.37 12.94 35.36
C MET A 1 24.31 13.33 33.90
N LYS A 2 25.36 13.08 33.09
CA LYS A 2 25.27 13.33 31.64
C LYS A 2 24.26 12.35 31.08
N LEU A 3 23.15 12.84 30.53
CA LEU A 3 22.21 12.02 29.76
C LEU A 3 23.01 11.33 28.65
N PRO A 4 22.90 10.00 28.43
CA PRO A 4 23.53 9.34 27.30
C PRO A 4 23.26 10.07 25.98
N GLU A 5 24.22 10.07 25.04
CA GLU A 5 24.15 10.83 23.78
C GLU A 5 22.86 10.60 22.99
N TRP A 6 22.26 9.41 23.09
CA TRP A 6 21.00 9.08 22.44
C TRP A 6 19.79 9.79 23.09
N GLN A 7 19.78 10.02 24.41
CA GLN A 7 18.73 10.78 25.09
C GLN A 7 18.78 12.26 24.71
N LYS A 8 19.98 12.80 24.50
CA LYS A 8 20.17 14.17 24.01
C LYS A 8 19.67 14.33 22.57
N LEU A 9 19.95 13.35 21.71
CA LEU A 9 19.41 13.27 20.34
C LEU A 9 17.87 13.19 20.29
N LEU A 10 17.25 12.54 21.28
CA LEU A 10 15.79 12.48 21.40
C LEU A 10 15.21 13.84 21.83
N THR A 11 15.75 14.48 22.88
CA THR A 11 15.23 15.77 23.36
C THR A 11 15.55 16.95 22.44
N ASP A 12 16.62 16.88 21.65
CA ASP A 12 17.02 17.97 20.74
C ASP A 12 16.21 17.97 19.43
N ASN A 13 15.56 16.85 19.08
CA ASN A 13 14.83 16.70 17.81
C ASN A 13 13.31 16.46 17.96
N PHE A 14 12.84 16.18 19.17
CA PHE A 14 11.45 15.79 19.44
C PHE A 14 10.92 16.41 20.74
N SER A 15 9.64 16.77 20.74
CA SER A 15 8.96 17.12 21.99
C SER A 15 8.81 15.89 22.88
N ILE A 16 8.72 16.13 24.19
CA ILE A 16 8.49 15.07 25.17
C ILE A 16 7.13 14.39 24.92
N GLU A 17 6.13 15.10 24.40
CA GLU A 17 4.86 14.50 24.00
C GLU A 17 5.05 13.46 22.88
N MET A 18 5.75 13.81 21.80
CA MET A 18 5.96 12.91 20.66
C MET A 18 6.75 11.64 21.06
N LEU A 19 7.70 11.77 21.98
CA LEU A 19 8.45 10.64 22.52
C LEU A 19 7.59 9.72 23.41
N ARG A 20 6.65 10.27 24.18
CA ARG A 20 5.74 9.47 25.03
C ARG A 20 4.72 8.69 24.21
N GLU A 21 4.27 9.25 23.10
CA GLU A 21 3.32 8.60 22.20
C GLU A 21 3.98 7.46 21.41
N VAL A 22 5.20 7.67 20.91
CA VAL A 22 5.93 6.71 20.05
C VAL A 22 6.62 5.60 20.87
N PHE A 23 7.11 5.90 22.08
CA PHE A 23 7.81 4.93 22.95
C PHE A 23 6.95 4.56 24.16
N ARG A 24 5.85 3.82 23.95
CA ARG A 24 5.09 3.24 25.07
C ARG A 24 5.90 2.13 25.73
N SER A 25 6.04 2.14 27.06
CA SER A 25 6.61 1.03 27.83
C SER A 25 5.50 0.05 28.20
N ASP A 26 5.40 -1.09 27.52
CA ASP A 26 4.48 -2.18 27.84
C ASP A 26 4.98 -3.09 28.98
N GLY A 27 6.00 -2.64 29.72
CA GLY A 27 6.59 -3.40 30.83
C GLY A 27 7.67 -4.40 30.40
N GLU A 28 7.93 -4.58 29.10
CA GLU A 28 9.01 -5.48 28.62
C GLU A 28 10.40 -4.82 28.53
N GLY A 29 10.50 -3.55 28.98
CA GLY A 29 11.73 -2.77 29.02
C GLY A 29 11.84 -1.76 27.87
N LEU A 30 12.39 -0.58 28.16
CA LEU A 30 12.63 0.44 27.15
C LEU A 30 13.52 -0.11 26.01
N PHE A 31 13.11 0.10 24.76
CA PHE A 31 13.88 -0.17 23.53
C PHE A 31 14.09 -1.63 23.13
N LYS A 32 13.28 -2.58 23.61
CA LYS A 32 13.27 -3.95 23.06
C LYS A 32 12.07 -4.15 22.14
N PHE A 33 12.35 -4.16 20.84
CA PHE A 33 11.34 -4.34 19.80
C PHE A 33 10.96 -5.81 19.60
N PRO A 34 9.67 -6.15 19.37
CA PRO A 34 9.27 -7.47 18.92
C PRO A 34 10.01 -7.87 17.64
N THR A 35 10.39 -9.14 17.48
CA THR A 35 11.07 -9.57 16.25
C THR A 35 10.10 -9.48 15.06
N PRO A 36 10.40 -8.70 14.01
CA PRO A 36 9.56 -8.63 12.81
C PRO A 36 9.42 -9.99 12.13
N LYS A 37 8.22 -10.32 11.66
CA LYS A 37 7.90 -11.63 11.05
C LYS A 37 8.80 -11.96 9.86
N VAL A 38 9.16 -10.97 9.04
CA VAL A 38 10.01 -11.15 7.85
C VAL A 38 11.41 -11.70 8.16
N ILE A 39 11.89 -11.60 9.41
CA ILE A 39 13.18 -12.18 9.85
C ILE A 39 13.03 -13.22 10.96
N GLN A 40 11.80 -13.58 11.33
CA GLN A 40 11.54 -14.45 12.47
C GLN A 40 12.07 -15.87 12.23
N GLU A 41 11.72 -16.45 11.09
CA GLU A 41 12.12 -17.80 10.71
C GLU A 41 13.44 -17.81 9.91
N ASN A 42 13.67 -16.79 9.07
CA ASN A 42 14.87 -16.69 8.25
C ASN A 42 15.42 -15.25 8.23
N LYS A 43 16.56 -15.06 8.90
CA LYS A 43 17.19 -13.73 9.10
C LYS A 43 17.80 -13.12 7.84
N THR A 44 17.93 -13.87 6.75
CA THR A 44 18.61 -13.42 5.52
C THR A 44 17.74 -13.47 4.27
N ALA A 45 16.63 -14.22 4.28
CA ALA A 45 15.75 -14.40 3.12
C ALA A 45 15.19 -13.09 2.53
N TRP A 46 15.04 -12.05 3.35
CA TRP A 46 14.62 -10.71 2.90
C TRP A 46 15.55 -10.12 1.80
N ARG A 47 16.82 -10.54 1.75
CA ARG A 47 17.78 -10.10 0.71
C ARG A 47 17.59 -10.79 -0.63
N SER A 48 16.81 -11.87 -0.69
CA SER A 48 16.63 -12.64 -1.91
C SER A 48 15.84 -11.86 -2.96
N ASP A 49 16.09 -12.15 -4.23
CA ASP A 49 15.30 -11.59 -5.33
C ASP A 49 13.87 -12.15 -5.33
N GLU A 50 13.71 -13.39 -4.85
CA GLU A 50 12.41 -14.04 -4.68
C GLU A 50 11.54 -13.28 -3.68
N GLU A 51 12.07 -12.94 -2.49
CA GLU A 51 11.30 -12.18 -1.50
C GLU A 51 11.00 -10.75 -1.97
N PHE A 52 11.98 -10.09 -2.60
CA PHE A 52 11.78 -8.75 -3.16
C PHE A 52 10.65 -8.72 -4.20
N GLY A 53 10.59 -9.70 -5.11
CA GLY A 53 9.49 -9.83 -6.06
C GLY A 53 8.17 -10.23 -5.41
N ARG A 54 8.20 -11.14 -4.43
CA ARG A 54 7.01 -11.65 -3.73
C ARG A 54 6.31 -10.57 -2.91
N GLN A 55 7.04 -9.67 -2.26
CA GLN A 55 6.44 -8.59 -1.47
C GLN A 55 5.58 -7.63 -2.32
N MET A 56 5.77 -7.58 -3.64
CA MET A 56 4.90 -6.82 -4.55
C MET A 56 3.51 -7.46 -4.73
N LEU A 57 3.33 -8.73 -4.31
CA LEU A 57 2.07 -9.46 -4.36
C LEU A 57 1.47 -9.74 -2.97
N ALA A 58 2.31 -9.77 -1.94
CA ALA A 58 1.96 -10.27 -0.61
C ALA A 58 2.64 -9.52 0.55
N GLY A 59 3.34 -8.42 0.26
CA GLY A 59 4.04 -7.59 1.24
C GLY A 59 3.14 -6.49 1.82
N THR A 60 3.78 -5.40 2.26
CA THR A 60 3.09 -4.22 2.83
C THR A 60 2.32 -3.41 1.79
N ASN A 61 2.78 -3.39 0.54
CA ASN A 61 2.18 -2.59 -0.53
C ASN A 61 1.84 -3.43 -1.78
N PRO A 62 0.95 -4.43 -1.67
CA PRO A 62 0.67 -5.38 -2.73
C PRO A 62 -0.36 -4.83 -3.74
N VAL A 63 -0.33 -3.52 -4.05
CA VAL A 63 -1.36 -2.84 -4.84
C VAL A 63 -0.82 -2.00 -5.99
N THR A 64 0.51 -1.96 -6.18
CA THR A 64 1.16 -1.05 -7.14
C THR A 64 1.67 -1.74 -8.40
N ILE A 65 1.95 -3.04 -8.33
CA ILE A 65 2.41 -3.81 -9.49
C ILE A 65 1.37 -3.81 -10.60
N SER A 66 1.83 -3.60 -11.83
CA SER A 66 1.03 -3.59 -13.06
C SER A 66 1.69 -4.43 -14.15
N ARG A 67 0.92 -4.85 -15.15
CA ARG A 67 1.47 -5.54 -16.32
C ARG A 67 2.21 -4.54 -17.21
N LEU A 68 3.39 -4.92 -17.67
CA LEU A 68 4.14 -4.13 -18.65
C LEU A 68 3.51 -4.31 -20.03
N GLN A 69 2.97 -3.23 -20.58
CA GLN A 69 2.30 -3.25 -21.89
C GLN A 69 3.25 -2.89 -23.04
N ASP A 70 4.14 -1.92 -22.80
CA ASP A 70 5.11 -1.40 -23.77
C ASP A 70 6.53 -1.60 -23.25
N PHE A 71 7.45 -1.95 -24.14
CA PHE A 71 8.88 -1.98 -23.84
C PHE A 71 9.68 -1.16 -24.86
N PRO A 72 10.60 -0.28 -24.42
CA PRO A 72 10.90 0.05 -23.02
C PRO A 72 9.72 0.79 -22.33
N PRO A 73 9.66 0.81 -20.98
CA PRO A 73 8.61 1.54 -20.25
C PRO A 73 8.59 3.03 -20.63
N LYS A 74 7.40 3.60 -20.75
CA LYS A 74 7.19 5.00 -21.17
C LYS A 74 6.80 5.88 -19.98
N SER A 75 7.33 7.10 -19.95
CA SER A 75 6.89 8.15 -19.02
C SER A 75 5.72 8.94 -19.60
N LYS A 76 4.81 9.38 -18.74
CA LYS A 76 3.70 10.31 -19.02
C LYS A 76 4.03 11.76 -18.68
N LEU A 77 5.22 12.04 -18.14
CA LEU A 77 5.67 13.41 -17.85
C LEU A 77 5.75 14.24 -19.13
N ASP A 78 5.34 15.51 -19.06
CA ASP A 78 5.39 16.42 -20.22
C ASP A 78 6.84 16.61 -20.69
N PRO A 79 7.21 16.15 -21.90
CA PRO A 79 8.56 16.29 -22.43
C PRO A 79 9.02 17.74 -22.58
N LYS A 80 8.08 18.71 -22.66
CA LYS A 80 8.42 20.14 -22.69
C LYS A 80 8.92 20.65 -21.35
N VAL A 81 8.48 20.04 -20.25
CA VAL A 81 8.84 20.42 -18.89
C VAL A 81 10.03 19.60 -18.41
N TYR A 82 10.02 18.29 -18.67
CA TYR A 82 10.97 17.33 -18.12
C TYR A 82 11.95 16.76 -19.16
N GLY A 83 11.93 17.18 -20.42
CA GLY A 83 12.88 16.70 -21.44
C GLY A 83 12.71 15.22 -21.80
N ASP A 84 13.80 14.58 -22.24
CA ASP A 84 13.80 13.15 -22.59
C ASP A 84 13.69 12.27 -21.33
N GLN A 85 12.55 11.62 -21.20
CA GLN A 85 12.23 10.68 -20.11
C GLN A 85 12.19 9.22 -20.60
N THR A 86 12.82 8.93 -21.76
CA THR A 86 12.88 7.58 -22.32
C THR A 86 13.69 6.66 -21.40
N SER A 87 13.06 5.56 -20.96
CA SER A 87 13.73 4.56 -20.14
C SER A 87 14.98 4.01 -20.86
N LYS A 88 16.05 3.81 -20.09
CA LYS A 88 17.32 3.22 -20.54
C LYS A 88 17.33 1.70 -20.43
N ILE A 89 16.26 1.07 -19.90
CA ILE A 89 16.12 -0.38 -19.94
C ILE A 89 15.99 -0.82 -21.41
N ASN A 90 16.73 -1.84 -21.82
CA ASN A 90 16.80 -2.31 -23.18
C ASN A 90 16.83 -3.85 -23.19
N ASN A 91 16.76 -4.46 -24.37
CA ASN A 91 16.70 -5.92 -24.51
C ASN A 91 17.91 -6.61 -23.85
N GLU A 92 19.12 -6.06 -23.99
CA GLU A 92 20.35 -6.66 -23.46
C GLU A 92 20.31 -6.80 -21.93
N HIS A 93 19.70 -5.84 -21.23
CA HIS A 93 19.57 -5.87 -19.78
C HIS A 93 18.72 -7.05 -19.28
N ILE A 94 17.62 -7.38 -19.95
CA ILE A 94 16.62 -8.31 -19.40
C ILE A 94 16.58 -9.67 -20.11
N GLN A 95 17.04 -9.79 -21.35
CA GLN A 95 16.86 -10.98 -22.20
C GLN A 95 17.35 -12.28 -21.53
N LYS A 96 18.48 -12.23 -20.80
CA LYS A 96 19.05 -13.40 -20.10
C LYS A 96 18.21 -13.87 -18.91
N SER A 97 17.30 -13.03 -18.43
CA SER A 97 16.51 -13.29 -17.22
C SER A 97 15.06 -13.72 -17.50
N LEU A 98 14.65 -13.82 -18.78
CA LEU A 98 13.27 -14.14 -19.19
C LEU A 98 13.01 -15.63 -19.43
N GLY A 99 13.82 -16.52 -18.89
CA GLY A 99 13.55 -17.97 -18.95
C GLY A 99 13.44 -18.55 -20.37
N GLY A 100 14.18 -17.97 -21.33
CA GLY A 100 14.19 -18.39 -22.73
C GLY A 100 13.23 -17.64 -23.66
N TYR A 101 12.34 -16.79 -23.13
CA TYR A 101 11.45 -15.94 -23.94
C TYR A 101 12.19 -14.72 -24.49
N SER A 102 11.85 -14.26 -25.69
CA SER A 102 12.17 -12.89 -26.12
C SER A 102 11.37 -11.87 -25.29
N VAL A 103 11.78 -10.60 -25.31
CA VAL A 103 11.02 -9.52 -24.65
C VAL A 103 9.59 -9.44 -25.23
N GLU A 104 9.45 -9.50 -26.54
CA GLU A 104 8.17 -9.45 -27.24
C GLU A 104 7.29 -10.66 -26.90
N GLU A 105 7.88 -11.86 -26.83
CA GLU A 105 7.17 -13.05 -26.40
C GLU A 105 6.73 -12.94 -24.94
N ALA A 106 7.57 -12.41 -24.05
CA ALA A 106 7.23 -12.27 -22.64
C ALA A 106 6.08 -11.25 -22.44
N ILE A 107 6.04 -10.14 -23.19
CA ILE A 107 4.89 -9.20 -23.18
C ILE A 107 3.64 -9.87 -23.72
N LYS A 108 3.74 -10.52 -24.89
CA LYS A 108 2.61 -11.18 -25.55
C LYS A 108 1.99 -12.28 -24.69
N ASN A 109 2.81 -12.99 -23.93
CA ASN A 109 2.37 -14.03 -22.99
C ASN A 109 2.04 -13.48 -21.60
N GLU A 110 1.95 -12.16 -21.42
CA GLU A 110 1.55 -11.52 -20.16
C GLU A 110 2.47 -11.85 -18.98
N ARG A 111 3.77 -12.06 -19.26
CA ARG A 111 4.78 -12.46 -18.26
C ARG A 111 5.67 -11.33 -17.78
N LEU A 112 5.56 -10.12 -18.33
CA LEU A 112 6.31 -8.96 -17.86
C LEU A 112 5.43 -8.01 -17.06
N PHE A 113 5.94 -7.62 -15.89
CA PHE A 113 5.29 -6.74 -14.93
C PHE A 113 6.24 -5.62 -14.54
N ILE A 114 5.68 -4.54 -14.01
CA ILE A 114 6.41 -3.35 -13.61
C ILE A 114 5.82 -2.76 -12.33
N VAL A 115 6.72 -2.32 -11.44
CA VAL A 115 6.43 -1.31 -10.41
C VAL A 115 7.14 -0.03 -10.85
N ASP A 116 6.36 0.99 -11.18
CA ASP A 116 6.84 2.25 -11.75
C ASP A 116 6.55 3.43 -10.81
N TYR A 117 7.60 3.92 -10.16
CA TYR A 117 7.55 5.12 -9.33
C TYR A 117 8.21 6.34 -10.00
N HIS A 118 8.61 6.20 -11.25
CA HIS A 118 9.37 7.22 -11.96
C HIS A 118 8.60 8.54 -12.03
N ASP A 119 7.40 8.50 -12.58
CA ASP A 119 6.61 9.70 -12.85
C ASP A 119 6.09 10.36 -11.56
N THR A 120 5.95 9.58 -10.48
CA THR A 120 5.53 10.11 -9.18
C THR A 120 6.65 10.93 -8.53
N PHE A 121 7.88 10.43 -8.54
CA PHE A 121 8.98 11.05 -7.79
C PHE A 121 9.88 11.96 -8.61
N MET A 122 10.01 11.75 -9.93
CA MET A 122 10.88 12.56 -10.80
C MET A 122 10.63 14.07 -10.65
N PRO A 123 9.38 14.58 -10.60
CA PRO A 123 9.10 16.01 -10.39
C PRO A 123 9.60 16.58 -9.05
N TYR A 124 9.90 15.73 -8.07
CA TYR A 124 10.28 16.12 -6.71
C TYR A 124 11.76 15.88 -6.41
N LEU A 125 12.44 15.02 -7.20
CA LEU A 125 13.78 14.54 -6.88
C LEU A 125 14.81 15.64 -6.68
N ARG A 126 14.80 16.72 -7.48
CA ARG A 126 15.77 17.82 -7.31
C ARG A 126 15.63 18.47 -5.93
N ARG A 127 14.38 18.67 -5.48
CA ARG A 127 14.06 19.28 -4.19
C ARG A 127 14.35 18.33 -3.03
N ILE A 128 13.99 17.05 -3.17
CA ILE A 128 14.29 16.00 -2.18
C ILE A 128 15.79 15.82 -2.02
N ASN A 129 16.55 15.74 -3.12
CA ASN A 129 17.99 15.54 -3.08
C ASN A 129 18.78 16.75 -2.57
N ALA A 130 18.14 17.92 -2.48
CA ALA A 130 18.69 19.09 -1.79
C ALA A 130 18.54 19.02 -0.26
N THR A 131 17.76 18.07 0.28
CA THR A 131 17.74 17.77 1.72
C THR A 131 18.87 16.81 2.09
N ASN A 132 18.85 16.28 3.32
CA ASN A 132 19.78 15.25 3.77
C ASN A 132 19.50 13.88 3.15
N ASN A 133 18.36 13.70 2.47
CA ASN A 133 18.01 12.47 1.80
C ASN A 133 18.62 12.43 0.38
N LYS A 134 18.82 11.24 -0.16
CA LYS A 134 19.31 11.03 -1.54
C LYS A 134 18.50 9.91 -2.17
N ALA A 135 17.70 10.26 -3.15
CA ALA A 135 16.70 9.40 -3.78
C ALA A 135 16.87 9.38 -5.30
N TYR A 136 16.35 8.31 -5.88
CA TYR A 136 16.14 8.12 -7.31
C TYR A 136 14.64 7.93 -7.55
N ALA A 137 14.20 8.11 -8.79
CA ALA A 137 12.89 7.67 -9.23
C ALA A 137 13.09 6.34 -9.94
N SER A 138 12.51 5.28 -9.36
CA SER A 138 12.79 3.90 -9.76
C SER A 138 11.72 3.31 -10.67
N ARG A 139 12.15 2.41 -11.56
CA ARG A 139 11.31 1.43 -12.24
C ARG A 139 11.87 0.05 -12.01
N THR A 140 11.03 -0.89 -11.59
CA THR A 140 11.43 -2.28 -11.40
C THR A 140 10.67 -3.17 -12.37
N LEU A 141 11.39 -3.90 -13.24
CA LEU A 141 10.79 -4.91 -14.11
C LEU A 141 10.85 -6.29 -13.47
N LEU A 142 9.75 -7.03 -13.61
CA LEU A 142 9.61 -8.38 -13.09
C LEU A 142 9.13 -9.33 -14.19
N PHE A 143 9.65 -10.56 -14.15
CA PHE A 143 9.24 -11.64 -15.02
C PHE A 143 8.47 -12.70 -14.21
N LEU A 144 7.28 -13.06 -14.68
CA LEU A 144 6.47 -14.15 -14.14
C LEU A 144 6.97 -15.49 -14.67
N LYS A 145 7.66 -16.24 -13.81
CA LYS A 145 8.17 -17.57 -14.11
C LYS A 145 7.03 -18.55 -14.34
N THR A 146 7.37 -19.69 -14.96
CA THR A 146 6.43 -20.80 -15.16
C THR A 146 5.96 -21.45 -13.87
N ASP A 147 6.66 -21.24 -12.75
CA ASP A 147 6.29 -21.74 -11.43
C ASP A 147 5.39 -20.78 -10.64
N GLY A 148 4.91 -19.70 -11.28
CA GLY A 148 3.98 -18.72 -10.72
C GLY A 148 4.62 -17.62 -9.88
N THR A 149 5.94 -17.65 -9.64
CA THR A 149 6.63 -16.63 -8.83
C THR A 149 7.25 -15.53 -9.69
N LEU A 150 7.36 -14.33 -9.13
CA LEU A 150 7.98 -13.18 -9.79
C LEU A 150 9.50 -13.18 -9.60
N LYS A 151 10.23 -12.89 -10.66
CA LYS A 151 11.68 -12.65 -10.65
C LYS A 151 11.96 -11.20 -11.04
N PRO A 152 12.59 -10.36 -10.20
CA PRO A 152 13.07 -9.06 -10.64
C PRO A 152 14.16 -9.25 -11.72
N VAL A 153 14.09 -8.48 -12.81
CA VAL A 153 15.02 -8.61 -13.95
C VAL A 153 15.83 -7.36 -14.22
N ALA A 154 15.33 -6.18 -13.84
CA ALA A 154 16.05 -4.92 -13.92
C ALA A 154 15.45 -3.89 -12.97
N ILE A 155 16.29 -2.99 -12.46
CA ILE A 155 15.90 -1.76 -11.76
C ILE A 155 16.57 -0.60 -12.47
N GLU A 156 15.76 0.33 -12.97
CA GLU A 156 16.22 1.63 -13.46
C GLU A 156 16.15 2.64 -12.32
N LEU A 157 17.25 3.35 -12.08
CA LEU A 157 17.33 4.45 -11.12
C LEU A 157 17.59 5.74 -11.89
N SER A 158 16.62 6.63 -11.88
CA SER A 158 16.64 7.89 -12.64
C SER A 158 16.82 9.10 -11.73
N LEU A 159 17.66 10.04 -12.16
CA LEU A 159 17.81 11.37 -11.58
C LEU A 159 17.38 12.44 -12.58
N PRO A 160 16.95 13.63 -12.12
CA PRO A 160 16.80 14.76 -13.01
C PRO A 160 18.19 15.16 -13.55
N HIS A 161 18.27 15.52 -14.82
CA HIS A 161 19.54 15.87 -15.45
C HIS A 161 20.27 17.01 -14.69
N PRO A 162 21.61 16.97 -14.53
CA PRO A 162 22.35 17.96 -13.75
C PRO A 162 22.14 19.41 -14.20
N LEU A 163 21.96 19.63 -15.51
CA LEU A 163 21.73 20.96 -16.11
C LEU A 163 20.30 21.51 -15.91
N GLY A 164 19.37 20.73 -15.36
CA GLY A 164 17.97 21.13 -15.14
C GLY A 164 16.96 20.10 -15.65
N ASP A 165 15.74 20.17 -15.15
CA ASP A 165 14.72 19.14 -15.39
C ASP A 165 14.33 19.05 -16.88
N LYS A 166 14.32 20.17 -17.60
CA LYS A 166 14.03 20.23 -19.05
C LYS A 166 15.02 19.44 -19.94
N PHE A 167 16.14 18.99 -19.39
CA PHE A 167 17.16 18.23 -20.14
C PHE A 167 16.97 16.71 -20.04
N GLY A 168 15.93 16.23 -19.39
CA GLY A 168 15.63 14.80 -19.33
C GLY A 168 16.04 14.13 -18.02
N ALA A 169 15.98 12.80 -18.04
CA ALA A 169 16.47 11.95 -16.97
C ALA A 169 17.92 11.49 -17.24
N ASP A 170 18.75 11.49 -16.20
CA ASP A 170 20.02 10.77 -16.15
C ASP A 170 19.78 9.46 -15.40
N SER A 171 19.71 8.36 -16.16
CA SER A 171 19.26 7.07 -15.66
C SER A 171 20.32 6.00 -15.81
N LYS A 172 20.42 5.13 -14.80
CA LYS A 172 21.26 3.92 -14.82
C LYS A 172 20.41 2.69 -14.56
N VAL A 173 20.73 1.60 -15.25
CA VAL A 173 20.04 0.30 -15.11
C VAL A 173 20.94 -0.66 -14.37
N TYR A 174 20.37 -1.33 -13.37
CA TYR A 174 21.01 -2.38 -12.58
C TYR A 174 20.26 -3.69 -12.84
N THR A 175 21.00 -4.78 -13.03
CA THR A 175 20.45 -6.12 -13.26
C THR A 175 20.89 -7.06 -12.14
N PRO A 176 20.15 -8.15 -11.87
CA PRO A 176 20.53 -9.14 -10.87
C PRO A 176 21.97 -9.64 -11.04
N SER A 177 22.72 -9.68 -9.94
CA SER A 177 24.04 -10.29 -9.84
C SER A 177 24.20 -10.95 -8.47
N GLU A 178 24.89 -12.09 -8.43
CA GLU A 178 25.18 -12.85 -7.20
C GLU A 178 26.66 -12.75 -6.78
N HIS A 179 27.48 -11.99 -7.53
CA HIS A 179 28.93 -12.00 -7.36
C HIS A 179 29.54 -10.60 -7.33
N GLY A 180 30.63 -10.48 -6.58
CA GLY A 180 31.49 -9.30 -6.56
C GLY A 180 30.78 -8.01 -6.16
N VAL A 181 31.30 -6.89 -6.65
CA VAL A 181 30.76 -5.54 -6.41
C VAL A 181 29.35 -5.37 -7.01
N ASP A 182 29.06 -6.07 -8.09
CA ASP A 182 27.76 -6.01 -8.78
C ASP A 182 26.63 -6.58 -7.91
N TYR A 183 26.89 -7.60 -7.08
CA TYR A 183 25.94 -8.04 -6.05
C TYR A 183 25.60 -6.90 -5.08
N GLY A 184 26.62 -6.18 -4.59
CA GLY A 184 26.42 -5.04 -3.70
C GLY A 184 25.61 -3.92 -4.36
N LEU A 185 25.93 -3.58 -5.61
CA LEU A 185 25.17 -2.60 -6.41
C LEU A 185 23.72 -3.02 -6.63
N TRP A 186 23.47 -4.31 -6.88
CA TRP A 186 22.13 -4.86 -7.03
C TRP A 186 21.31 -4.77 -5.73
N GLN A 187 21.90 -5.13 -4.58
CA GLN A 187 21.24 -4.98 -3.29
C GLN A 187 20.90 -3.51 -2.98
N LEU A 188 21.81 -2.57 -3.31
CA LEU A 188 21.53 -1.14 -3.19
C LEU A 188 20.41 -0.68 -4.13
N ALA A 189 20.38 -1.18 -5.38
CA ALA A 189 19.32 -0.86 -6.33
C ALA A 189 17.93 -1.30 -5.80
N LYS A 190 17.85 -2.50 -5.22
CA LYS A 190 16.65 -2.96 -4.52
C LYS A 190 16.29 -2.06 -3.35
N ALA A 191 17.25 -1.62 -2.55
CA ALA A 191 16.99 -0.70 -1.44
C ALA A 191 16.41 0.65 -1.91
N TYR A 192 16.89 1.23 -3.01
CA TYR A 192 16.29 2.46 -3.57
C TYR A 192 14.89 2.22 -4.12
N ALA A 193 14.65 1.09 -4.81
CA ALA A 193 13.32 0.72 -5.28
C ALA A 193 12.34 0.53 -4.11
N THR A 194 12.75 -0.19 -3.06
CA THR A 194 11.95 -0.35 -1.84
C THR A 194 11.76 0.96 -1.09
N MET A 195 12.74 1.88 -1.12
CA MET A 195 12.57 3.20 -0.52
C MET A 195 11.50 4.04 -1.25
N ASN A 196 11.44 3.97 -2.59
CA ASN A 196 10.33 4.57 -3.33
C ASN A 196 9.00 3.90 -2.95
N ASP A 197 8.97 2.57 -2.87
CA ASP A 197 7.79 1.80 -2.45
C ASP A 197 7.31 2.19 -1.06
N ALA A 198 8.20 2.32 -0.08
CA ALA A 198 7.90 2.71 1.29
C ALA A 198 7.29 4.12 1.35
N GLY A 199 7.88 5.09 0.64
CA GLY A 199 7.35 6.44 0.58
C GLY A 199 5.98 6.49 -0.12
N PHE A 200 5.82 5.79 -1.24
CA PHE A 200 4.54 5.71 -1.95
C PHE A 200 3.47 4.99 -1.13
N HIS A 201 3.82 3.88 -0.50
CA HIS A 201 2.96 3.11 0.39
C HIS A 201 2.36 4.01 1.47
N GLN A 202 3.22 4.70 2.23
CA GLN A 202 2.78 5.51 3.37
C GLN A 202 1.93 6.70 2.94
N VAL A 203 2.38 7.48 1.95
CA VAL A 203 1.74 8.77 1.63
C VAL A 203 0.61 8.65 0.60
N VAL A 204 0.61 7.59 -0.21
CA VAL A 204 -0.38 7.36 -1.28
C VAL A 204 -1.25 6.14 -0.99
N SER A 205 -0.69 4.93 -0.95
CA SER A 205 -1.50 3.71 -0.82
C SER A 205 -2.29 3.71 0.49
N HIS A 206 -1.62 4.07 1.59
CA HIS A 206 -2.19 4.07 2.93
C HIS A 206 -2.87 5.40 3.24
N TRP A 207 -2.12 6.49 3.47
CA TRP A 207 -2.72 7.77 3.85
C TRP A 207 -3.78 8.28 2.87
N LEU A 208 -3.42 8.48 1.59
CA LEU A 208 -4.35 9.08 0.64
C LEU A 208 -5.53 8.14 0.34
N LYS A 209 -5.24 6.91 -0.09
CA LYS A 209 -6.25 6.00 -0.65
C LYS A 209 -7.08 5.25 0.40
N THR A 210 -6.81 5.43 1.70
CA THR A 210 -7.73 4.99 2.77
C THR A 210 -8.11 6.14 3.69
N HIS A 211 -7.19 6.65 4.51
CA HIS A 211 -7.50 7.66 5.54
C HIS A 211 -8.13 8.93 4.96
N ALA A 212 -7.47 9.57 4.00
CA ALA A 212 -7.88 10.88 3.52
C ALA A 212 -9.15 10.79 2.66
N VAL A 213 -9.26 9.78 1.79
CA VAL A 213 -10.43 9.63 0.92
C VAL A 213 -11.68 9.20 1.67
N ILE A 214 -11.58 8.51 2.80
CA ILE A 214 -12.76 8.02 3.52
C ILE A 214 -13.39 9.10 4.43
N GLU A 215 -12.59 10.02 4.99
CA GLU A 215 -13.05 11.06 5.92
C GLU A 215 -14.21 11.94 5.36
N PRO A 216 -14.19 12.37 4.09
CA PRO A 216 -15.34 13.04 3.46
C PRO A 216 -16.66 12.26 3.53
N PHE A 217 -16.61 10.93 3.38
CA PHE A 217 -17.79 10.07 3.49
C PHE A 217 -18.30 10.02 4.92
N VAL A 218 -17.41 10.01 5.92
CA VAL A 218 -17.79 10.06 7.34
C VAL A 218 -18.56 11.35 7.64
N ILE A 219 -18.02 12.48 7.20
CA ILE A 219 -18.59 13.81 7.44
C ILE A 219 -19.98 13.92 6.79
N ALA A 220 -20.08 13.61 5.49
CA ALA A 220 -21.36 13.71 4.77
C ALA A 220 -22.41 12.73 5.32
N THR A 221 -22.00 11.51 5.71
CA THR A 221 -22.93 10.52 6.29
C THR A 221 -23.58 11.04 7.57
N ASN A 222 -22.80 11.62 8.48
CA ASN A 222 -23.34 12.18 9.73
C ASN A 222 -24.13 13.47 9.53
N ARG A 223 -23.88 14.22 8.46
CA ARG A 223 -24.56 15.49 8.17
C ARG A 223 -25.88 15.31 7.40
N GLN A 224 -25.96 14.29 6.55
CA GLN A 224 -27.04 14.16 5.58
C GLN A 224 -27.94 12.94 5.79
N LEU A 225 -27.45 11.88 6.45
CA LEU A 225 -28.26 10.69 6.72
C LEU A 225 -28.62 10.64 8.21
N SER A 226 -29.92 10.52 8.50
CA SER A 226 -30.41 10.30 9.86
C SER A 226 -29.85 9.01 10.46
N VAL A 227 -29.68 8.95 11.78
CA VAL A 227 -29.32 7.70 12.48
C VAL A 227 -30.32 6.56 12.24
N LEU A 228 -31.54 6.89 11.80
CA LEU A 228 -32.57 5.92 11.41
C LEU A 228 -32.42 5.42 9.98
N HIS A 229 -31.69 6.15 9.13
CA HIS A 229 -31.55 5.86 7.70
C HIS A 229 -30.84 4.52 7.48
N PRO A 230 -31.31 3.64 6.58
CA PRO A 230 -30.71 2.32 6.38
C PRO A 230 -29.24 2.42 5.93
N ILE A 231 -28.92 3.35 5.03
CA ILE A 231 -27.53 3.54 4.59
C ILE A 231 -26.63 4.13 5.69
N TYR A 232 -27.16 4.94 6.62
CA TYR A 232 -26.40 5.34 7.80
C TYR A 232 -26.07 4.11 8.64
N LYS A 233 -27.07 3.26 8.94
CA LYS A 233 -26.87 2.03 9.71
C LYS A 233 -25.90 1.07 9.04
N LEU A 234 -25.91 0.98 7.71
CA LEU A 234 -24.97 0.16 6.93
C LEU A 234 -23.52 0.67 7.07
N LEU A 235 -23.29 1.95 6.85
CA LEU A 235 -21.94 2.52 6.72
C LEU A 235 -21.31 2.94 8.06
N ARG A 236 -22.10 3.31 9.06
CA ARG A 236 -21.60 3.84 10.35
C ARG A 236 -20.55 2.95 11.06
N PRO A 237 -20.65 1.61 11.07
CA PRO A 237 -19.60 0.76 11.64
C PRO A 237 -18.26 0.92 10.94
N HIS A 238 -18.27 1.25 9.65
CA HIS A 238 -17.09 1.39 8.80
C HIS A 238 -16.42 2.77 8.89
N PHE A 239 -16.89 3.61 9.82
CA PHE A 239 -16.34 4.94 10.08
C PHE A 239 -15.88 5.12 11.53
N HIS A 240 -15.86 4.04 12.32
CA HIS A 240 -15.41 4.07 13.71
C HIS A 240 -13.95 4.57 13.76
N ASP A 241 -13.68 5.53 14.65
CA ASP A 241 -12.39 6.21 14.90
C ASP A 241 -11.65 6.90 13.74
N THR A 242 -12.10 6.76 12.49
CA THR A 242 -11.46 7.36 11.32
C THR A 242 -11.18 8.86 11.47
N MET A 243 -12.17 9.65 11.91
CA MET A 243 -11.95 11.09 12.10
C MET A 243 -10.98 11.39 13.25
N ALA A 244 -11.00 10.58 14.30
CA ALA A 244 -10.13 10.77 15.47
C ALA A 244 -8.68 10.48 15.11
N ILE A 245 -8.40 9.34 14.46
CA ILE A 245 -7.04 9.00 14.02
C ILE A 245 -6.53 9.95 12.93
N ASN A 246 -7.39 10.43 12.02
CA ASN A 246 -6.99 11.42 11.03
C ASN A 246 -6.68 12.77 11.66
N ALA A 247 -7.45 13.19 12.67
CA ALA A 247 -7.17 14.43 13.41
C ALA A 247 -5.82 14.34 14.13
N LEU A 248 -5.57 13.24 14.85
CA LEU A 248 -4.28 12.99 15.51
C LEU A 248 -3.14 12.96 14.47
N SER A 249 -3.33 12.28 13.35
CA SER A 249 -2.36 12.24 12.26
C SER A 249 -2.02 13.63 11.75
N ARG A 250 -3.00 14.52 11.57
CA ARG A 250 -2.73 15.93 11.19
C ARG A 250 -1.94 16.70 12.24
N GLU A 251 -2.01 16.33 13.51
CA GLU A 251 -1.33 17.00 14.63
C GLU A 251 0.11 16.53 14.84
N ILE A 252 0.37 15.22 14.73
CA ILE A 252 1.67 14.62 15.11
C ILE A 252 2.43 13.97 13.94
N LEU A 253 1.71 13.50 12.91
CA LEU A 253 2.25 12.67 11.85
C LEU A 253 2.55 13.49 10.59
N LEU A 254 1.55 14.25 10.14
CA LEU A 254 1.50 14.91 8.83
C LEU A 254 1.84 16.40 8.89
N ASN A 255 1.89 16.98 10.08
CA ASN A 255 2.23 18.38 10.28
C ASN A 255 3.68 18.66 9.84
N ALA A 256 3.98 19.94 9.57
CA ALA A 256 5.34 20.38 9.29
C ALA A 256 6.27 20.05 10.48
N GLY A 257 7.39 19.38 10.21
CA GLY A 257 8.28 18.82 11.24
C GLY A 257 7.71 17.61 12.00
N GLY A 258 6.59 17.06 11.54
CA GLY A 258 5.96 15.84 12.06
C GLY A 258 6.72 14.57 11.68
N LEU A 259 6.17 13.42 12.05
CA LEU A 259 6.84 12.14 11.88
C LEU A 259 7.08 11.76 10.40
N PHE A 260 6.13 12.00 9.47
CA PHE A 260 6.34 11.68 8.05
C PHE A 260 7.52 12.42 7.43
N GLU A 261 7.67 13.73 7.70
CA GLU A 261 8.81 14.50 7.19
C GLU A 261 10.15 14.01 7.77
N LYS A 262 10.12 13.42 8.97
CA LYS A 262 11.31 12.95 9.69
C LYS A 262 11.68 11.51 9.36
N THR A 263 10.73 10.66 8.98
CA THR A 263 10.94 9.21 8.80
C THR A 263 10.84 8.74 7.35
N LEU A 264 10.32 9.56 6.42
CA LEU A 264 10.20 9.20 5.00
C LEU A 264 11.14 10.03 4.12
N PHE A 265 11.61 9.43 3.02
CA PHE A 265 12.50 10.11 2.08
C PHE A 265 11.93 11.38 1.41
N PRO A 266 10.60 11.51 1.15
CA PRO A 266 10.08 12.74 0.54
C PRO A 266 10.17 13.96 1.46
N ASP A 267 10.44 13.77 2.75
CA ASP A 267 10.63 14.87 3.71
C ASP A 267 9.38 15.77 3.71
N LYS A 268 9.54 17.09 3.79
CA LYS A 268 8.47 18.10 3.67
C LYS A 268 7.65 18.10 2.37
N TYR A 269 7.99 17.27 1.39
CA TYR A 269 7.22 17.12 0.15
C TYR A 269 6.20 15.99 0.18
N SER A 270 6.13 15.23 1.29
CA SER A 270 5.27 14.05 1.45
C SER A 270 3.80 14.31 1.11
N LEU A 271 3.19 15.35 1.68
CA LEU A 271 1.78 15.70 1.42
C LEU A 271 1.56 16.37 0.06
N GLU A 272 2.57 17.06 -0.47
CA GLU A 272 2.47 17.65 -1.82
C GLU A 272 2.37 16.52 -2.87
N ILE A 273 3.11 15.43 -2.68
CA ILE A 273 3.06 14.24 -3.55
C ILE A 273 1.69 13.57 -3.47
N SER A 274 1.13 13.38 -2.27
CA SER A 274 -0.20 12.77 -2.14
C SER A 274 -1.28 13.64 -2.81
N SER A 275 -1.20 14.96 -2.65
CA SER A 275 -2.09 15.90 -3.36
C SER A 275 -1.92 15.85 -4.89
N MET A 276 -0.70 15.69 -5.38
CA MET A 276 -0.43 15.53 -6.82
C MET A 276 -1.09 14.25 -7.36
N VAL A 277 -0.91 13.11 -6.66
CA VAL A 277 -1.51 11.82 -7.07
C VAL A 277 -3.02 11.83 -6.97
N TYR A 278 -3.60 12.56 -6.00
CA TYR A 278 -5.05 12.69 -5.85
C TYR A 278 -5.75 13.28 -7.09
N ARG A 279 -5.05 14.07 -7.91
CA ARG A 279 -5.63 14.65 -9.14
C ARG A 279 -6.12 13.59 -10.13
N ASP A 280 -5.48 12.42 -10.13
CA ASP A 280 -5.82 11.29 -10.98
C ASP A 280 -6.61 10.21 -10.23
N TRP A 281 -7.03 10.48 -8.99
CA TRP A 281 -7.85 9.54 -8.22
C TRP A 281 -9.25 9.43 -8.84
N ASP A 282 -9.71 8.20 -8.99
CA ASP A 282 -11.04 7.85 -9.51
C ASP A 282 -11.72 6.92 -8.51
N PHE A 283 -12.82 7.37 -7.90
CA PHE A 283 -13.56 6.60 -6.91
C PHE A 283 -13.92 5.19 -7.41
N THR A 284 -14.38 5.08 -8.66
CA THR A 284 -14.87 3.82 -9.22
C THR A 284 -13.76 2.81 -9.46
N LYS A 285 -12.53 3.28 -9.68
CA LYS A 285 -11.34 2.43 -9.81
C LYS A 285 -10.83 1.87 -8.49
N ASN A 286 -11.39 2.26 -7.35
CA ASN A 286 -11.08 1.64 -6.05
C ASN A 286 -11.90 0.36 -5.80
N ALA A 287 -12.77 -0.03 -6.72
CA ALA A 287 -13.35 -1.37 -6.71
C ALA A 287 -12.26 -2.40 -7.06
N LEU A 288 -12.04 -3.41 -6.21
CA LEU A 288 -10.93 -4.35 -6.37
C LEU A 288 -10.88 -5.02 -7.76
N PRO A 289 -11.98 -5.57 -8.31
CA PRO A 289 -11.94 -6.16 -9.66
C PRO A 289 -11.53 -5.15 -10.73
N THR A 290 -12.02 -3.90 -10.64
CA THR A 290 -11.70 -2.81 -11.57
C THR A 290 -10.22 -2.43 -11.46
N ASP A 291 -9.69 -2.25 -10.24
CA ASP A 291 -8.28 -1.96 -9.99
C ASP A 291 -7.35 -3.03 -10.59
N LEU A 292 -7.68 -4.31 -10.40
CA LEU A 292 -6.89 -5.43 -10.92
C LEU A 292 -6.84 -5.43 -12.46
N VAL A 293 -7.96 -5.13 -13.11
CA VAL A 293 -8.06 -5.04 -14.58
C VAL A 293 -7.32 -3.81 -15.11
N GLU A 294 -7.48 -2.65 -14.47
CA GLU A 294 -6.81 -1.39 -14.84
C GLU A 294 -5.29 -1.50 -14.74
N ARG A 295 -4.77 -2.14 -13.67
CA ARG A 295 -3.34 -2.47 -13.56
C ARG A 295 -2.90 -3.57 -14.53
N GLY A 296 -3.83 -4.20 -15.23
CA GLY A 296 -3.57 -5.28 -16.18
C GLY A 296 -3.08 -6.56 -15.52
N VAL A 297 -3.32 -6.76 -14.22
CA VAL A 297 -2.96 -7.99 -13.49
C VAL A 297 -4.13 -8.99 -13.44
N ALA A 298 -5.28 -8.61 -13.99
CA ALA A 298 -6.41 -9.46 -14.26
C ALA A 298 -7.06 -9.06 -15.59
N ILE A 299 -7.91 -9.92 -16.13
CA ILE A 299 -8.80 -9.62 -17.24
C ILE A 299 -10.25 -9.90 -16.84
N GLU A 300 -11.20 -9.23 -17.48
CA GLU A 300 -12.61 -9.56 -17.34
C GLU A 300 -12.88 -11.00 -17.85
N ASP A 301 -13.61 -11.76 -17.05
CA ASP A 301 -13.99 -13.13 -17.36
C ASP A 301 -15.31 -13.45 -16.65
N SER A 302 -16.42 -13.42 -17.40
CA SER A 302 -17.76 -13.71 -16.88
C SER A 302 -17.93 -15.15 -16.38
N CYS A 303 -17.05 -16.07 -16.77
CA CYS A 303 -17.05 -17.45 -16.29
C CYS A 303 -16.30 -17.61 -14.96
N SER A 304 -15.48 -16.64 -14.58
CA SER A 304 -14.77 -16.64 -13.31
C SER A 304 -15.71 -16.22 -12.15
N PRO A 305 -15.58 -16.80 -10.94
CA PRO A 305 -16.49 -16.54 -9.82
C PRO A 305 -16.63 -15.07 -9.42
N HIS A 306 -15.59 -14.26 -9.67
CA HIS A 306 -15.54 -12.85 -9.31
C HIS A 306 -15.64 -11.92 -10.52
N GLY A 307 -15.99 -12.45 -11.71
CA GLY A 307 -16.06 -11.70 -12.96
C GLY A 307 -14.70 -11.31 -13.56
N VAL A 308 -13.60 -11.72 -12.92
CA VAL A 308 -12.22 -11.47 -13.38
C VAL A 308 -11.36 -12.72 -13.20
N ARG A 309 -10.40 -12.89 -14.11
CA ARG A 309 -9.36 -13.92 -14.05
C ARG A 309 -8.00 -13.27 -13.86
N LEU A 310 -7.28 -13.65 -12.80
CA LEU A 310 -5.94 -13.15 -12.50
C LEU A 310 -4.93 -13.66 -13.54
N LEU A 311 -3.97 -12.82 -13.91
CA LEU A 311 -2.82 -13.20 -14.75
C LEU A 311 -1.69 -13.80 -13.90
N ILE A 312 -1.62 -13.43 -12.63
CA ILE A 312 -0.80 -14.07 -11.62
C ILE A 312 -1.77 -14.88 -10.74
N GLU A 313 -1.89 -16.18 -11.01
CA GLU A 313 -2.87 -17.05 -10.33
C GLU A 313 -2.65 -17.07 -8.80
N ASP A 314 -1.39 -17.11 -8.38
CA ASP A 314 -0.99 -17.06 -6.97
C ASP A 314 -0.60 -15.64 -6.56
N TYR A 315 -1.52 -14.68 -6.69
CA TYR A 315 -1.39 -13.32 -6.16
C TYR A 315 -2.14 -13.22 -4.83
N PRO A 316 -1.48 -13.37 -3.66
CA PRO A 316 -2.19 -13.61 -2.39
C PRO A 316 -3.15 -12.48 -1.99
N TYR A 317 -2.75 -11.22 -2.13
CA TYR A 317 -3.65 -10.07 -1.89
C TYR A 317 -4.89 -10.10 -2.78
N ALA A 318 -4.72 -10.34 -4.10
CA ALA A 318 -5.84 -10.32 -5.04
C ALA A 318 -6.76 -11.54 -4.85
N VAL A 319 -6.20 -12.73 -4.64
CA VAL A 319 -6.96 -13.96 -4.42
C VAL A 319 -7.82 -13.86 -3.16
N ASP A 320 -7.22 -13.46 -2.04
CA ASP A 320 -7.95 -13.34 -0.78
C ASP A 320 -8.90 -12.13 -0.81
N GLY A 321 -8.45 -11.03 -1.42
CA GLY A 321 -9.22 -9.79 -1.54
C GLY A 321 -10.50 -9.96 -2.36
N LEU A 322 -10.47 -10.73 -3.45
CA LEU A 322 -11.66 -10.96 -4.29
C LEU A 322 -12.75 -11.74 -3.54
N GLU A 323 -12.39 -12.64 -2.64
CA GLU A 323 -13.33 -13.36 -1.77
C GLU A 323 -14.00 -12.42 -0.76
N VAL A 324 -13.21 -11.56 -0.12
CA VAL A 324 -13.70 -10.56 0.84
C VAL A 324 -14.57 -9.52 0.12
N TRP A 325 -14.10 -8.98 -1.01
CA TRP A 325 -14.84 -8.04 -1.85
C TRP A 325 -16.20 -8.60 -2.27
N SER A 326 -16.24 -9.83 -2.79
CA SER A 326 -17.49 -10.46 -3.25
C SER A 326 -18.46 -10.68 -2.09
N SER A 327 -17.95 -10.96 -0.89
CA SER A 327 -18.77 -11.12 0.30
C SER A 327 -19.34 -9.80 0.79
N ILE A 328 -18.55 -8.72 0.77
CA ILE A 328 -19.03 -7.36 1.04
C ILE A 328 -20.12 -6.98 0.02
N LYS A 329 -19.87 -7.19 -1.29
CA LYS A 329 -20.83 -6.87 -2.34
C LYS A 329 -22.14 -7.62 -2.16
N THR A 330 -22.08 -8.92 -1.82
CA THR A 330 -23.28 -9.74 -1.56
C THR A 330 -24.05 -9.21 -0.35
N TRP A 331 -23.37 -8.87 0.74
CA TRP A 331 -23.99 -8.26 1.92
C TRP A 331 -24.69 -6.94 1.59
N VAL A 332 -24.01 -6.04 0.88
CA VAL A 332 -24.56 -4.73 0.49
C VAL A 332 -25.74 -4.88 -0.47
N ASP A 333 -25.65 -5.81 -1.43
CA ASP A 333 -26.73 -6.10 -2.37
C ASP A 333 -28.00 -6.58 -1.65
N GLU A 334 -27.87 -7.59 -0.79
CA GLU A 334 -28.99 -8.09 0.02
C GLU A 334 -29.57 -6.96 0.87
N TYR A 335 -28.73 -6.22 1.60
CA TYR A 335 -29.17 -5.16 2.49
C TYR A 335 -29.89 -4.01 1.76
N CYS A 336 -29.29 -3.47 0.69
CA CYS A 336 -29.88 -2.36 -0.05
C CYS A 336 -31.23 -2.75 -0.66
N LYS A 337 -31.36 -3.98 -1.18
CA LYS A 337 -32.62 -4.49 -1.74
C LYS A 337 -33.70 -4.74 -0.69
N LEU A 338 -33.39 -4.76 0.61
CA LEU A 338 -34.42 -4.75 1.66
C LEU A 338 -35.17 -3.41 1.70
N TYR A 339 -34.45 -2.30 1.54
CA TYR A 339 -34.99 -0.94 1.73
C TYR A 339 -35.33 -0.21 0.42
N TYR A 340 -34.66 -0.51 -0.68
CA TYR A 340 -34.91 0.09 -1.99
C TYR A 340 -35.39 -1.00 -2.97
N LYS A 341 -36.65 -0.91 -3.39
CA LYS A 341 -37.29 -1.90 -4.29
C LYS A 341 -37.30 -1.47 -5.77
N SER A 342 -37.00 -0.20 -6.04
CA SER A 342 -36.85 0.33 -7.39
C SER A 342 -35.87 1.51 -7.41
N ASP A 343 -35.32 1.81 -8.58
CA ASP A 343 -34.45 2.97 -8.80
C ASP A 343 -35.17 4.30 -8.48
N ASP A 344 -36.50 4.34 -8.63
CA ASP A 344 -37.32 5.49 -8.25
C ASP A 344 -37.25 5.79 -6.75
N MET A 345 -37.13 4.78 -5.89
CA MET A 345 -36.94 4.98 -4.44
C MET A 345 -35.59 5.63 -4.14
N VAL A 346 -34.53 5.23 -4.84
CA VAL A 346 -33.19 5.84 -4.71
C VAL A 346 -33.22 7.30 -5.14
N GLN A 347 -33.89 7.60 -6.26
CA GLN A 347 -34.00 8.96 -6.79
C GLN A 347 -34.86 9.89 -5.91
N LYS A 348 -35.88 9.36 -5.24
CA LYS A 348 -36.77 10.12 -4.36
C LYS A 348 -36.29 10.25 -2.92
N ASP A 349 -35.25 9.52 -2.54
CA ASP A 349 -34.65 9.61 -1.21
C ASP A 349 -33.84 10.89 -1.05
N VAL A 350 -34.45 11.89 -0.41
CA VAL A 350 -33.86 13.24 -0.28
C VAL A 350 -32.59 13.26 0.58
N GLU A 351 -32.50 12.40 1.60
CA GLU A 351 -31.31 12.28 2.46
C GLU A 351 -30.17 11.66 1.65
N LEU A 352 -30.43 10.57 0.93
CA LEU A 352 -29.44 9.89 0.10
C LEU A 352 -28.92 10.78 -1.04
N GLN A 353 -29.81 11.53 -1.71
CA GLN A 353 -29.42 12.47 -2.77
C GLN A 353 -28.57 13.61 -2.20
N ALA A 354 -28.92 14.16 -1.04
CA ALA A 354 -28.15 15.21 -0.39
C ALA A 354 -26.77 14.71 0.08
N TRP A 355 -26.72 13.49 0.65
CA TRP A 355 -25.50 12.80 1.06
C TRP A 355 -24.51 12.66 -0.10
N TRP A 356 -24.95 12.06 -1.21
CA TRP A 356 -24.07 11.83 -2.35
C TRP A 356 -23.62 13.13 -3.02
N LYS A 357 -24.54 14.11 -3.09
CA LYS A 357 -24.21 15.45 -3.60
C LYS A 357 -23.14 16.13 -2.74
N GLU A 358 -23.25 16.09 -1.42
CA GLU A 358 -22.27 16.71 -0.52
C GLU A 358 -20.90 16.02 -0.62
N ILE A 359 -20.86 14.68 -0.70
CA ILE A 359 -19.62 13.92 -0.94
C ILE A 359 -18.92 14.44 -2.20
N ARG A 360 -19.63 14.48 -3.33
CA ARG A 360 -19.04 14.88 -4.62
C ARG A 360 -18.66 16.36 -4.65
N GLU A 361 -19.55 17.25 -4.24
CA GLU A 361 -19.42 18.70 -4.48
C GLU A 361 -18.67 19.44 -3.36
N LYS A 362 -18.54 18.83 -2.18
CA LYS A 362 -17.85 19.42 -1.02
C LYS A 362 -16.73 18.52 -0.52
N GLY A 363 -17.04 17.26 -0.22
CA GLY A 363 -16.08 16.30 0.33
C GLY A 363 -14.87 16.07 -0.58
N HIS A 364 -15.14 15.69 -1.81
CA HIS A 364 -14.17 15.54 -2.91
C HIS A 364 -14.34 16.66 -3.95
N GLY A 365 -14.60 17.89 -3.48
CA GLY A 365 -15.03 19.02 -4.31
C GLY A 365 -14.05 19.39 -5.45
N ASP A 366 -12.76 19.11 -5.27
CA ASP A 366 -11.73 19.33 -6.30
C ASP A 366 -11.91 18.43 -7.53
N LEU A 367 -12.55 17.28 -7.37
CA LEU A 367 -12.83 16.30 -8.43
C LEU A 367 -14.33 16.22 -8.78
N LYS A 368 -15.15 17.16 -8.32
CA LYS A 368 -16.62 17.12 -8.47
C LYS A 368 -17.11 17.02 -9.93
N ASP A 369 -16.33 17.56 -10.86
CA ASP A 369 -16.67 17.68 -12.28
C ASP A 369 -16.20 16.46 -13.08
N MET A 370 -15.54 15.49 -12.44
CA MET A 370 -15.07 14.29 -13.10
C MET A 370 -16.24 13.40 -13.56
N PRO A 371 -16.17 12.83 -14.78
CA PRO A 371 -17.31 12.14 -15.38
C PRO A 371 -17.60 10.78 -14.73
N TRP A 372 -16.61 10.18 -14.06
CA TRP A 372 -16.69 8.85 -13.44
C TRP A 372 -17.54 8.81 -12.18
N TRP A 373 -17.93 9.94 -11.59
CA TRP A 373 -18.82 9.93 -10.42
C TRP A 373 -20.18 9.28 -10.75
N PRO A 374 -20.57 8.24 -9.99
CA PRO A 374 -21.93 7.71 -10.02
C PRO A 374 -22.97 8.82 -9.87
N LYS A 375 -24.10 8.71 -10.57
CA LYS A 375 -25.18 9.70 -10.49
C LYS A 375 -26.09 9.46 -9.29
N MET A 376 -25.99 8.30 -8.65
CA MET A 376 -26.82 7.87 -7.53
C MET A 376 -28.31 7.88 -7.88
N LYS A 377 -28.66 7.33 -9.05
CA LYS A 377 -30.03 7.23 -9.54
C LYS A 377 -30.57 5.80 -9.54
N THR A 378 -29.70 4.81 -9.41
CA THR A 378 -30.07 3.40 -9.46
C THR A 378 -29.66 2.68 -8.19
N ILE A 379 -30.34 1.57 -7.89
CA ILE A 379 -29.97 0.69 -6.78
C ILE A 379 -28.56 0.12 -7.02
N GLN A 380 -28.21 -0.16 -8.28
CA GLN A 380 -26.88 -0.68 -8.61
C GLN A 380 -25.76 0.32 -8.28
N GLU A 381 -25.94 1.60 -8.62
CA GLU A 381 -24.99 2.66 -8.24
C GLU A 381 -24.83 2.80 -6.73
N LEU A 382 -25.93 2.66 -5.96
CA LEU A 382 -25.88 2.67 -4.50
C LEU A 382 -25.11 1.47 -3.96
N ILE A 383 -25.39 0.26 -4.47
CA ILE A 383 -24.72 -0.98 -4.06
C ILE A 383 -23.23 -0.89 -4.34
N ASP A 384 -22.84 -0.49 -5.56
CA ASP A 384 -21.42 -0.42 -5.93
C ASP A 384 -20.70 0.66 -5.11
N SER A 385 -21.32 1.82 -4.90
CA SER A 385 -20.72 2.90 -4.08
C SER A 385 -20.52 2.47 -2.63
N CYS A 386 -21.54 1.87 -1.99
CA CYS A 386 -21.42 1.34 -0.63
C CYS A 386 -20.39 0.22 -0.53
N THR A 387 -20.31 -0.66 -1.53
CA THR A 387 -19.30 -1.74 -1.58
C THR A 387 -17.88 -1.17 -1.63
N ILE A 388 -17.63 -0.15 -2.47
CA ILE A 388 -16.33 0.53 -2.55
C ILE A 388 -15.98 1.18 -1.20
N ILE A 389 -16.91 1.91 -0.59
CA ILE A 389 -16.68 2.59 0.70
C ILE A 389 -16.30 1.57 1.78
N ILE A 390 -17.06 0.48 1.91
CA ILE A 390 -16.79 -0.57 2.90
C ILE A 390 -15.46 -1.26 2.61
N TRP A 391 -15.15 -1.57 1.35
CA TRP A 391 -13.87 -2.16 0.95
C TRP A 391 -12.68 -1.28 1.33
N ILE A 392 -12.72 0.02 1.00
CA ILE A 392 -11.66 0.99 1.33
C ILE A 392 -11.46 1.05 2.84
N ALA A 393 -12.55 1.20 3.59
CA ALA A 393 -12.51 1.39 5.03
C ALA A 393 -12.05 0.15 5.80
N SER A 394 -12.32 -1.05 5.28
CA SER A 394 -12.00 -2.32 5.94
C SER A 394 -10.80 -3.02 5.29
N ALA A 395 -11.06 -3.88 4.31
CA ALA A 395 -10.10 -4.83 3.78
C ALA A 395 -8.92 -4.19 3.03
N LEU A 396 -9.14 -3.11 2.27
CA LEU A 396 -8.04 -2.39 1.63
C LEU A 396 -7.09 -1.81 2.68
N HIS A 397 -7.65 -1.08 3.66
CA HIS A 397 -6.88 -0.54 4.77
C HIS A 397 -6.13 -1.63 5.53
N ALA A 398 -6.80 -2.72 5.90
CA ALA A 398 -6.19 -3.82 6.62
C ALA A 398 -4.99 -4.44 5.86
N ALA A 399 -5.16 -4.67 4.55
CA ALA A 399 -4.16 -5.28 3.69
C ALA A 399 -2.86 -4.46 3.57
N ILE A 400 -2.93 -3.15 3.78
CA ILE A 400 -1.78 -2.24 3.66
C ILE A 400 -1.33 -1.63 4.99
N ASN A 401 -2.10 -1.81 6.07
CA ASN A 401 -1.79 -1.26 7.40
C ASN A 401 -1.12 -2.30 8.32
N PHE A 402 -1.74 -3.47 8.55
CA PHE A 402 -1.27 -4.40 9.60
C PHE A 402 -0.01 -5.20 9.22
N GLY A 403 0.45 -5.06 7.97
CA GLY A 403 1.72 -5.59 7.49
C GLY A 403 2.93 -4.70 7.78
N GLN A 404 2.71 -3.43 8.15
CA GLN A 404 3.79 -2.43 8.23
C GLN A 404 4.94 -2.86 9.13
N TYR A 405 4.68 -3.30 10.36
CA TYR A 405 5.76 -3.78 11.24
C TYR A 405 6.25 -5.18 10.85
N SER A 406 5.35 -6.06 10.41
CA SER A 406 5.71 -7.44 10.06
C SER A 406 6.80 -7.51 8.99
N TYR A 407 6.75 -6.60 8.01
CA TYR A 407 7.73 -6.48 6.93
C TYR A 407 8.72 -5.31 7.14
N GLY A 408 8.25 -4.15 7.58
CA GLY A 408 9.03 -2.92 7.70
C GLY A 408 9.67 -2.68 9.07
N GLY A 409 9.31 -3.47 10.08
CA GLY A 409 9.98 -3.46 11.38
C GLY A 409 11.45 -3.89 11.29
N TYR A 410 11.86 -4.55 10.19
CA TYR A 410 13.26 -4.75 9.86
C TYR A 410 13.68 -3.79 8.74
N ILE A 411 14.22 -2.64 9.15
CA ILE A 411 14.54 -1.50 8.26
C ILE A 411 15.35 -1.87 7.01
N PRO A 412 16.33 -2.79 7.04
CA PRO A 412 17.02 -3.21 5.82
C PRO A 412 16.09 -3.83 4.75
N ASN A 413 15.01 -4.50 5.14
CA ASN A 413 14.02 -5.06 4.22
C ASN A 413 13.17 -3.96 3.57
N HIS A 414 12.81 -2.91 4.32
CA HIS A 414 11.90 -1.87 3.86
C HIS A 414 12.37 -0.47 4.29
N PRO A 415 13.49 0.04 3.75
CA PRO A 415 14.11 1.27 4.22
C PRO A 415 13.32 2.50 3.76
N PRO A 416 12.74 3.33 4.66
CA PRO A 416 11.95 4.48 4.26
C PRO A 416 12.79 5.69 3.80
N ILE A 417 14.09 5.71 4.10
CA ILE A 417 15.06 6.77 3.75
C ILE A 417 16.36 6.16 3.24
N THR A 418 16.96 6.81 2.24
CA THR A 418 18.36 6.68 1.85
C THR A 418 19.09 8.03 1.93
N GLN A 419 20.39 8.02 2.23
CA GLN A 419 21.19 9.23 2.49
C GLN A 419 22.36 9.44 1.54
N ARG A 420 22.66 8.44 0.71
CA ARG A 420 23.76 8.48 -0.25
C ARG A 420 23.24 8.17 -1.64
N PHE A 421 24.00 8.55 -2.65
CA PHE A 421 23.80 8.08 -4.01
C PHE A 421 24.54 6.75 -4.22
N MET A 422 24.24 6.05 -5.31
CA MET A 422 24.96 4.83 -5.67
C MET A 422 26.48 5.09 -5.73
N PRO A 423 27.32 4.25 -5.11
CA PRO A 423 28.76 4.33 -5.25
C PRO A 423 29.19 4.25 -6.71
N THR A 424 30.23 4.99 -7.09
CA THR A 424 30.76 4.99 -8.47
C THR A 424 32.22 4.58 -8.49
N PRO A 425 32.69 3.91 -9.57
CA PRO A 425 34.07 3.47 -9.69
C PRO A 425 35.06 4.61 -9.38
N GLY A 426 36.06 4.31 -8.54
CA GLY A 426 37.09 5.27 -8.12
C GLY A 426 36.80 6.03 -6.82
N THR A 427 35.56 6.03 -6.33
CA THR A 427 35.21 6.59 -5.01
C THR A 427 35.56 5.64 -3.86
N ASP A 428 35.73 6.18 -2.65
CA ASP A 428 36.02 5.38 -1.46
C ASP A 428 34.84 4.47 -1.06
N ASP A 429 33.60 4.93 -1.24
CA ASP A 429 32.40 4.10 -1.00
C ASP A 429 32.35 2.89 -1.97
N TYR A 430 32.87 3.01 -3.20
CA TYR A 430 32.93 1.89 -4.13
C TYR A 430 34.01 0.87 -3.73
N LYS A 431 35.18 1.32 -3.29
CA LYS A 431 36.22 0.43 -2.74
C LYS A 431 35.76 -0.27 -1.47
N GLU A 432 34.99 0.42 -0.62
CA GLU A 432 34.37 -0.19 0.55
C GLU A 432 33.28 -1.19 0.14
N LEU A 433 32.53 -0.94 -0.93
CA LEU A 433 31.52 -1.88 -1.44
C LEU A 433 32.15 -3.20 -1.91
N GLU A 434 33.33 -3.14 -2.53
CA GLU A 434 34.10 -4.32 -2.97
C GLU A 434 34.52 -5.23 -1.81
N THR A 435 34.74 -4.67 -0.62
CA THR A 435 35.31 -5.38 0.53
C THR A 435 34.32 -5.61 1.67
N ASN A 436 33.32 -4.75 1.82
CA ASN A 436 32.32 -4.76 2.88
C ASN A 436 30.97 -4.19 2.41
N PRO A 437 30.23 -4.93 1.57
CA PRO A 437 28.98 -4.45 0.99
C PRO A 437 27.89 -4.17 2.04
N ASP A 438 27.84 -4.93 3.13
CA ASP A 438 26.87 -4.69 4.21
C ASP A 438 27.09 -3.34 4.90
N LYS A 439 28.35 -2.93 5.09
CA LYS A 439 28.66 -1.62 5.69
C LYS A 439 28.23 -0.46 4.78
N VAL A 440 28.45 -0.58 3.47
CA VAL A 440 27.98 0.43 2.51
C VAL A 440 26.46 0.45 2.43
N PHE A 441 25.81 -0.71 2.47
CA PHE A 441 24.36 -0.83 2.53
C PHE A 441 23.79 -0.08 3.74
N LEU A 442 24.28 -0.37 4.95
CA LEU A 442 23.84 0.28 6.19
C LEU A 442 24.17 1.79 6.24
N LYS A 443 25.28 2.22 5.63
CA LYS A 443 25.61 3.64 5.47
C LYS A 443 24.69 4.37 4.49
N THR A 444 24.06 3.65 3.58
CA THR A 444 23.21 4.21 2.51
C THR A 444 21.76 4.32 2.95
N ILE A 445 21.23 3.30 3.64
CA ILE A 445 19.83 3.27 4.08
C ILE A 445 19.59 4.11 5.34
N THR A 446 18.43 3.92 5.97
CA THR A 446 17.93 4.77 7.04
C THR A 446 18.85 4.77 8.27
N PRO A 447 19.26 5.95 8.78
CA PRO A 447 20.13 6.05 9.95
C PRO A 447 19.52 5.45 11.20
N PRO A 448 20.33 4.98 12.17
CA PRO A 448 19.83 4.32 13.38
C PRO A 448 18.76 5.09 14.15
N PHE A 449 18.90 6.41 14.29
CA PHE A 449 17.92 7.22 15.01
C PHE A 449 16.58 7.34 14.28
N ARG A 450 16.61 7.56 12.96
CA ARG A 450 15.38 7.61 12.15
C ARG A 450 14.75 6.22 12.01
N ALA A 451 15.57 5.17 11.97
CA ALA A 451 15.14 3.78 12.01
C ALA A 451 14.37 3.47 13.30
N LEU A 452 14.90 3.89 14.46
CA LEU A 452 14.23 3.73 15.75
C LEU A 452 12.83 4.36 15.76
N LEU A 453 12.72 5.60 15.29
CA LEU A 453 11.45 6.32 15.23
C LEU A 453 10.47 5.69 14.25
N GLY A 454 10.95 5.33 13.04
CA GLY A 454 10.14 4.66 12.03
C GLY A 454 9.61 3.32 12.53
N MET A 455 10.47 2.50 13.14
CA MET A 455 10.09 1.20 13.71
C MET A 455 9.03 1.35 14.80
N SER A 456 9.21 2.27 15.75
CA SER A 456 8.22 2.51 16.81
C SER A 456 6.88 2.99 16.26
N LEU A 457 6.90 3.87 15.26
CA LEU A 457 5.68 4.31 14.59
C LEU A 457 4.95 3.13 13.95
N VAL A 458 5.61 2.37 13.07
CA VAL A 458 4.93 1.26 12.37
C VAL A 458 4.52 0.13 13.33
N GLU A 459 5.18 -0.01 14.47
CA GLU A 459 4.77 -0.95 15.53
C GLU A 459 3.41 -0.57 16.10
N ILE A 460 3.23 0.71 16.46
CA ILE A 460 1.95 1.23 16.98
C ILE A 460 0.87 1.07 15.92
N LEU A 461 1.15 1.49 14.68
CA LEU A 461 0.17 1.47 13.59
C LEU A 461 -0.25 0.05 13.19
N SER A 462 0.56 -0.96 13.51
CA SER A 462 0.27 -2.37 13.18
C SER A 462 -0.45 -3.14 14.30
N ARG A 463 -0.81 -2.48 15.42
CA ARG A 463 -1.45 -3.14 16.56
C ARG A 463 -2.96 -2.99 16.53
N HIS A 464 -3.68 -4.08 16.79
CA HIS A 464 -5.11 -4.04 17.08
C HIS A 464 -5.34 -3.69 18.55
N THR A 465 -6.33 -2.84 18.83
CA THR A 465 -6.81 -2.59 20.19
C THR A 465 -7.63 -3.78 20.70
N SER A 466 -7.85 -3.85 22.02
CA SER A 466 -8.63 -4.94 22.61
C SER A 466 -10.13 -4.84 22.39
N ASP A 467 -10.61 -3.66 22.04
CA ASP A 467 -12.00 -3.29 21.79
C ASP A 467 -12.30 -3.12 20.29
N GLU A 468 -11.37 -3.51 19.41
CA GLU A 468 -11.54 -3.47 17.96
C GLU A 468 -12.75 -4.28 17.50
N VAL A 469 -13.46 -3.77 16.48
CA VAL A 469 -14.64 -4.41 15.89
C VAL A 469 -14.35 -4.81 14.45
N TYR A 470 -14.25 -6.12 14.23
CA TYR A 470 -13.84 -6.67 12.94
C TYR A 470 -14.98 -6.73 11.93
N LEU A 471 -14.62 -6.88 10.65
CA LEU A 471 -15.55 -7.03 9.55
C LEU A 471 -16.49 -8.22 9.80
N GLY A 472 -17.80 -7.98 9.65
CA GLY A 472 -18.83 -8.96 10.00
C GLY A 472 -19.23 -8.97 11.47
N GLN A 473 -18.69 -8.06 12.28
CA GLN A 473 -19.10 -7.81 13.67
C GLN A 473 -19.73 -6.42 13.82
N ARG A 474 -20.48 -6.22 14.91
CA ARG A 474 -21.06 -4.94 15.33
C ARG A 474 -20.96 -4.79 16.83
N GLU A 475 -20.81 -3.55 17.30
CA GLU A 475 -20.76 -3.19 18.73
C GLU A 475 -22.03 -3.61 19.49
N SER A 476 -23.19 -3.55 18.83
CA SER A 476 -24.49 -3.92 19.41
C SER A 476 -25.27 -4.85 18.49
N SER A 477 -25.91 -5.87 19.08
CA SER A 477 -26.83 -6.78 18.40
C SER A 477 -28.18 -6.14 18.07
N GLU A 478 -28.50 -5.00 18.69
CA GLU A 478 -29.78 -4.29 18.58
C GLU A 478 -29.71 -3.06 17.65
N TRP A 479 -28.71 -3.01 16.76
CA TRP A 479 -28.51 -1.92 15.79
C TRP A 479 -29.70 -1.71 14.82
N THR A 480 -30.57 -2.71 14.67
CA THR A 480 -31.84 -2.60 13.95
C THR A 480 -32.89 -3.59 14.47
N SER A 481 -34.16 -3.18 14.45
CA SER A 481 -35.31 -4.07 14.69
C SER A 481 -35.55 -5.04 13.55
N ASP A 482 -35.07 -4.71 12.35
CA ASP A 482 -35.41 -5.43 11.12
C ASP A 482 -34.73 -6.79 11.09
N LYS A 483 -35.53 -7.85 11.25
CA LYS A 483 -35.04 -9.23 11.30
C LYS A 483 -34.30 -9.63 10.03
N GLU A 484 -34.81 -9.26 8.86
CA GLU A 484 -34.21 -9.63 7.56
C GLU A 484 -32.80 -9.05 7.41
N ALA A 485 -32.58 -7.81 7.87
CA ALA A 485 -31.27 -7.17 7.86
C ALA A 485 -30.29 -7.87 8.81
N ARG A 486 -30.73 -8.26 10.01
CA ARG A 486 -29.91 -9.04 10.96
C ARG A 486 -29.57 -10.42 10.43
N ASP A 487 -30.52 -11.09 9.77
CA ASP A 487 -30.30 -12.41 9.16
C ASP A 487 -29.30 -12.36 8.00
N ALA A 488 -29.39 -11.32 7.16
CA ALA A 488 -28.43 -11.05 6.09
C ALA A 488 -27.02 -10.74 6.65
N PHE A 489 -26.92 -9.95 7.73
CA PHE A 489 -25.65 -9.67 8.38
C PHE A 489 -25.02 -10.95 8.98
N ALA A 490 -25.84 -11.82 9.57
CA ALA A 490 -25.38 -13.10 10.10
C ALA A 490 -24.87 -14.05 8.99
N ARG A 491 -25.46 -14.01 7.78
CA ARG A 491 -24.93 -14.73 6.61
C ARG A 491 -23.56 -14.19 6.21
N PHE A 492 -23.41 -12.86 6.18
CA PHE A 492 -22.14 -12.20 5.88
C PHE A 492 -21.04 -12.64 6.86
N GLY A 493 -21.30 -12.59 8.17
CA GLY A 493 -20.33 -13.03 9.19
C GLY A 493 -19.91 -14.50 9.04
N ARG A 494 -20.87 -15.41 8.77
CA ARG A 494 -20.53 -16.83 8.50
C ARG A 494 -19.66 -16.99 7.25
N LYS A 495 -19.99 -16.27 6.18
CA LYS A 495 -19.22 -16.33 4.93
C LYS A 495 -17.78 -15.86 5.13
N LEU A 496 -17.54 -14.85 5.97
CA LEU A 496 -16.18 -14.44 6.34
C LEU A 496 -15.42 -15.54 7.08
N GLY A 497 -16.07 -16.27 7.99
CA GLY A 497 -15.48 -17.46 8.63
C GLY A 497 -15.05 -18.52 7.60
N ASP A 498 -15.91 -18.82 6.62
CA ASP A 498 -15.58 -19.77 5.54
C ASP A 498 -14.37 -19.30 4.69
N ILE A 499 -14.24 -17.99 4.49
CA ILE A 499 -13.10 -17.39 3.78
C ILE A 499 -11.83 -17.59 4.58
N GLU A 500 -11.84 -17.31 5.89
CA GLU A 500 -10.68 -17.52 6.74
C GLU A 500 -10.18 -18.96 6.68
N ASP A 501 -11.08 -19.94 6.83
CA ASP A 501 -10.79 -21.37 6.73
C ASP A 501 -10.16 -21.73 5.38
N ARG A 502 -10.62 -21.11 4.29
CA ARG A 502 -10.04 -21.32 2.96
C ARG A 502 -8.64 -20.73 2.89
N ILE A 503 -8.41 -19.53 3.40
CA ILE A 503 -7.09 -18.90 3.39
C ILE A 503 -6.09 -19.75 4.21
N VAL A 504 -6.49 -20.25 5.38
CA VAL A 504 -5.69 -21.17 6.19
C VAL A 504 -5.30 -22.42 5.39
N LYS A 505 -6.26 -23.06 4.71
CA LYS A 505 -5.99 -24.24 3.86
C LYS A 505 -5.01 -23.90 2.73
N MET A 506 -5.18 -22.75 2.06
CA MET A 506 -4.28 -22.30 0.98
C MET A 506 -2.85 -22.06 1.49
N ASN A 507 -2.71 -21.45 2.67
CA ASN A 507 -1.43 -21.18 3.31
C ASN A 507 -0.68 -22.47 3.71
N ILE A 508 -1.37 -23.58 3.98
CA ILE A 508 -0.74 -24.85 4.42
C ILE A 508 -0.52 -25.82 3.24
N ALA A 509 -1.25 -25.67 2.14
CA ALA A 509 -1.27 -26.64 1.04
C ALA A 509 0.08 -26.88 0.34
N GLY A 510 1.07 -25.98 0.50
CA GLY A 510 2.43 -26.12 -0.07
C GLY A 510 2.52 -26.03 -1.60
N LYS A 511 1.39 -25.84 -2.29
CA LYS A 511 1.32 -25.71 -3.76
C LYS A 511 1.49 -24.26 -4.25
N LEU A 512 1.13 -23.29 -3.42
CA LEU A 512 1.15 -21.87 -3.73
C LEU A 512 2.40 -21.23 -3.11
N LYS A 513 3.33 -20.78 -3.96
CA LYS A 513 4.67 -20.34 -3.56
C LYS A 513 4.70 -18.90 -3.04
N ASN A 514 3.88 -18.02 -3.58
CA ASN A 514 3.90 -16.59 -3.24
C ASN A 514 3.26 -16.30 -1.87
N ARG A 515 2.48 -17.25 -1.33
CA ARG A 515 1.79 -17.10 -0.04
C ARG A 515 2.70 -17.11 1.18
N ILE A 516 3.86 -17.74 1.08
CA ILE A 516 4.79 -17.92 2.22
C ILE A 516 6.15 -17.31 1.92
N GLY A 517 6.69 -17.58 0.72
CA GLY A 517 8.01 -17.12 0.31
C GLY A 517 9.17 -17.71 1.12
N PRO A 518 10.41 -17.30 0.82
CA PRO A 518 11.62 -17.78 1.50
C PRO A 518 11.73 -17.26 2.95
N VAL A 519 10.96 -16.24 3.32
CA VAL A 519 10.88 -15.72 4.70
C VAL A 519 10.01 -16.57 5.62
N MET A 520 9.34 -17.60 5.08
CA MET A 520 8.47 -18.50 5.83
C MET A 520 7.30 -17.78 6.54
N MET A 521 6.75 -16.74 5.90
CA MET A 521 5.69 -15.90 6.46
C MET A 521 4.38 -16.08 5.67
N PRO A 522 3.42 -16.87 6.18
CA PRO A 522 2.11 -17.01 5.54
C PRO A 522 1.39 -15.66 5.38
N TYR A 523 0.75 -15.46 4.24
CA TYR A 523 -0.07 -14.27 3.99
C TYR A 523 -1.38 -14.36 4.77
N THR A 524 -1.52 -13.52 5.80
CA THR A 524 -2.66 -13.50 6.72
C THR A 524 -3.35 -12.13 6.84
N LEU A 525 -2.90 -11.12 6.10
CA LEU A 525 -3.39 -9.74 6.22
C LEU A 525 -4.88 -9.55 5.86
N LEU A 526 -5.46 -10.52 5.14
CA LEU A 526 -6.88 -10.54 4.79
C LEU A 526 -7.66 -11.64 5.51
N PHE A 527 -7.16 -12.15 6.65
CA PHE A 527 -7.98 -12.93 7.58
C PHE A 527 -9.01 -11.99 8.20
N PRO A 528 -10.31 -12.32 8.17
CA PRO A 528 -11.34 -11.49 8.79
C PRO A 528 -11.14 -11.27 10.28
N SER A 529 -10.68 -12.28 11.03
CA SER A 529 -10.55 -12.22 12.49
C SER A 529 -9.11 -12.00 12.99
N SER A 530 -8.99 -11.38 14.17
CA SER A 530 -7.73 -11.31 14.92
C SER A 530 -7.97 -11.22 16.43
N GLU A 531 -6.91 -11.54 17.17
CA GLU A 531 -6.74 -11.17 18.57
C GLU A 531 -6.16 -9.75 18.68
N PRO A 532 -6.20 -9.11 19.86
CA PRO A 532 -5.54 -7.82 20.10
C PRO A 532 -4.02 -7.90 19.93
N GLY A 533 -3.40 -6.76 19.63
CA GLY A 533 -1.94 -6.62 19.52
C GLY A 533 -1.40 -6.78 18.11
N LEU A 534 -0.11 -7.14 18.02
CA LEU A 534 0.67 -7.12 16.78
C LEU A 534 0.58 -8.48 16.06
N THR A 535 -0.55 -8.73 15.41
CA THR A 535 -0.87 -10.07 14.89
C THR A 535 -0.58 -10.25 13.41
N GLY A 536 -0.51 -9.17 12.62
CA GLY A 536 -0.37 -9.22 11.16
C GLY A 536 -1.52 -9.96 10.47
N LYS A 537 -2.74 -9.86 11.00
CA LYS A 537 -3.98 -10.43 10.49
C LYS A 537 -5.17 -9.68 11.08
N GLY A 538 -6.39 -9.89 10.56
CA GLY A 538 -7.59 -9.22 11.04
C GLY A 538 -8.00 -8.06 10.13
N ILE A 539 -9.29 -7.99 9.81
CA ILE A 539 -9.86 -6.91 9.02
C ILE A 539 -10.81 -6.13 9.93
N PRO A 540 -10.42 -4.97 10.49
CA PRO A 540 -11.33 -4.05 11.16
C PRO A 540 -12.47 -3.58 10.25
N ASN A 541 -13.56 -3.11 10.84
CA ASN A 541 -14.63 -2.50 10.06
C ASN A 541 -14.19 -1.19 9.38
N SER A 542 -13.26 -0.45 9.98
CA SER A 542 -12.92 0.92 9.60
C SER A 542 -11.43 1.21 9.63
N VAL A 543 -11.08 2.42 9.20
CA VAL A 543 -9.73 2.98 9.35
C VAL A 543 -9.60 3.48 10.78
N THR A 544 -9.15 2.61 11.69
CA THR A 544 -9.11 2.84 13.16
C THR A 544 -7.73 3.25 13.69
N ILE A 545 -6.67 3.02 12.91
CA ILE A 545 -5.28 3.23 13.31
C ILE A 545 -4.44 3.71 12.15
#